data_AF-A0AAW1UGT4-F1
#
_entry.id   AF-A0AAW1UGT4-F1
#
_cell.length_a   1.000
_cell.length_b   1.000
_cell.length_c   1.000
_cell.angle_alpha   90.00
_cell.angle_beta   90.00
_cell.angle_gamma   90.00
#
_symmetry.space_group_name_H-M   'P 1'
#
loop_
_entity.id
_entity.type
_entity.pdbx_description
1 polymer ?
#
loop_
_entity_poly.entity_id
_entity_poly.type
_entity_poly.pdbx_seq_one_letter_code
_entity_poly.pdbx_strand_id
1 'polypeptide(L)'
;MISPFPGVELTKLSLNSKYPLPGPKWNDRETYFIYYAYGLESKPLNFSMDFTMSSNYKGHLMDIAVTTHHLFGDRKNSRPLNDLMKQFPSWTAVQTWTASYESWII
;
A
#
# COMPACT_ATOMS: atom_id res chain seq x y z
N MET A 1 -1.26 3.95 3.17
CA MET A 1 -1.35 4.58 4.50
C MET A 1 -2.50 5.57 4.48
N ILE A 2 -3.35 5.58 5.51
CA ILE A 2 -4.42 6.56 5.72
C ILE A 2 -4.12 7.24 7.05
N SER A 3 -4.10 8.57 7.12
CA SER A 3 -3.82 9.31 8.36
C SER A 3 -4.78 10.49 8.51
N PRO A 4 -5.81 10.38 9.37
CA PRO A 4 -6.74 11.47 9.64
C PRO A 4 -6.06 12.67 10.31
N PHE A 5 -6.54 13.88 10.02
CA PHE A 5 -6.08 15.09 10.71
C PHE A 5 -6.62 15.18 12.15
N PRO A 6 -5.97 15.95 13.05
CA PRO A 6 -6.46 16.13 14.41
C PRO A 6 -7.90 16.65 14.43
N GLY A 7 -8.77 16.01 15.22
CA GLY A 7 -10.20 16.32 15.26
C GLY A 7 -11.05 15.58 14.22
N VAL A 8 -10.44 14.71 13.40
CA VAL A 8 -11.11 13.77 12.50
C VAL A 8 -10.81 12.35 12.95
N GLU A 9 -11.86 11.57 13.20
CA GLU A 9 -11.77 10.18 13.68
C GLU A 9 -12.35 9.22 12.65
N LEU A 10 -11.62 8.15 12.33
CA LEU A 10 -12.12 7.05 11.50
C LEU A 10 -12.96 6.10 12.35
N THR A 11 -14.27 6.08 12.13
CA THR A 11 -15.21 5.32 12.97
C THR A 11 -15.59 3.97 12.38
N LYS A 12 -15.62 3.88 11.06
CA LYS A 12 -16.01 2.64 10.37
C LYS A 12 -15.21 2.44 9.10
N LEU A 13 -14.85 1.19 8.87
CA LEU A 13 -14.26 0.70 7.63
C LEU A 13 -15.15 -0.44 7.14
N SER A 14 -15.54 -0.45 5.86
CA SER A 14 -16.43 -1.49 5.31
C SER A 14 -15.76 -2.86 5.15
N LEU A 15 -14.45 -2.93 5.37
CA LEU A 15 -13.69 -4.18 5.40
C LEU A 15 -13.99 -4.93 6.70
N ASN A 16 -13.82 -6.26 6.69
CA ASN A 16 -14.15 -7.14 7.80
C ASN A 16 -13.18 -6.98 8.98
N SER A 17 -13.21 -5.82 9.63
CA SER A 17 -12.51 -5.50 10.87
C SER A 17 -13.53 -4.94 11.84
N LYS A 18 -13.51 -5.42 13.09
CA LYS A 18 -14.45 -4.97 14.12
C LYS A 18 -14.29 -3.46 14.42
N TYR A 19 -13.05 -2.97 14.36
CA TYR A 19 -12.65 -1.57 14.44
C TYR A 19 -11.37 -1.36 13.63
N PRO A 20 -11.16 -0.19 13.01
CA PRO A 20 -9.90 0.13 12.36
C PRO A 20 -8.79 0.20 13.42
N LEU A 21 -7.80 -0.68 13.33
CA LEU A 21 -6.68 -0.73 14.26
C LEU A 21 -5.60 0.28 13.84
N PRO A 22 -5.18 1.19 14.73
CA PRO A 22 -4.12 2.12 14.42
C PRO A 22 -2.76 1.40 14.33
N GLY A 23 -1.94 1.83 13.38
CA GLY A 23 -0.52 1.48 13.26
C GLY A 23 0.38 2.52 13.94
N PRO A 24 1.68 2.56 13.59
CA PRO A 24 2.61 3.56 14.11
C PRO A 24 2.17 4.98 13.77
N LYS A 25 2.34 5.92 14.71
CA LYS A 25 2.00 7.33 14.46
C LYS A 25 2.90 7.94 13.40
N TRP A 26 2.32 8.85 12.61
CA TRP A 26 3.05 9.68 11.65
C TRP A 26 2.67 11.14 11.86
N ASN A 27 3.66 12.00 12.15
CA ASN A 27 3.44 13.38 12.57
C ASN A 27 2.43 13.49 13.73
N ASP A 28 2.58 12.64 14.74
CA ASP A 28 1.69 12.51 15.91
C ASP A 28 0.22 12.16 15.61
N ARG A 29 -0.09 11.73 14.37
CA ARG A 29 -1.42 11.29 13.95
C ARG A 29 -1.51 9.78 13.83
N GLU A 30 -2.70 9.25 14.09
CA GLU A 30 -2.98 7.82 13.88
C GLU A 30 -2.84 7.46 12.41
N THR A 31 -2.41 6.23 12.14
CA THR A 31 -2.29 5.69 10.79
C THR A 31 -3.05 4.39 10.67
N TYR A 32 -3.66 4.16 9.50
CA TYR A 32 -4.38 2.94 9.18
C TYR A 32 -3.86 2.37 7.87
N PHE A 33 -3.82 1.04 7.80
CA PHE A 33 -3.28 0.31 6.67
C PHE A 33 -4.31 -0.67 6.14
N ILE A 34 -4.49 -0.63 4.82
CA ILE A 34 -5.25 -1.63 4.07
C ILE A 34 -4.24 -2.33 3.19
N TYR A 35 -4.06 -3.63 3.42
CA TYR A 35 -3.27 -4.48 2.55
C TYR A 35 -4.21 -5.30 1.66
N TYR A 36 -4.06 -5.14 0.36
CA TYR A 36 -4.84 -5.87 -0.63
C TYR A 36 -3.92 -6.55 -1.63
N ALA A 37 -4.08 -7.85 -1.77
CA ALA A 37 -3.36 -8.66 -2.75
C ALA A 37 -4.34 -9.65 -3.39
N TYR A 38 -4.15 -9.89 -4.69
CA TYR A 38 -4.87 -10.92 -5.44
C TYR A 38 -3.88 -11.72 -6.29
N GLY A 39 -4.26 -12.96 -6.62
CA GLY A 39 -3.47 -13.87 -7.45
C GLY A 39 -3.96 -13.88 -8.89
N LEU A 40 -4.48 -15.02 -9.33
CA LEU A 40 -4.90 -15.26 -10.72
C LEU A 40 -6.12 -14.44 -11.14
N GLU A 41 -7.09 -14.25 -10.24
CA GLU A 41 -8.30 -13.50 -10.52
C GLU A 41 -8.21 -12.10 -9.90
N SER A 42 -8.17 -11.07 -10.75
CA SER A 42 -8.28 -9.69 -10.28
C SER A 42 -9.72 -9.40 -9.86
N LYS A 43 -9.90 -8.93 -8.63
CA LYS A 43 -11.17 -8.34 -8.18
C LYS A 43 -10.89 -6.91 -7.70
N PRO A 44 -11.69 -5.91 -8.09
CA PRO A 44 -11.53 -4.58 -7.50
C PRO A 44 -11.77 -4.64 -5.99
N LEU A 45 -10.88 -4.01 -5.21
CA LEU A 45 -11.12 -3.78 -3.80
C LEU A 45 -12.07 -2.60 -3.64
N ASN A 46 -13.34 -2.89 -3.37
CA ASN A 46 -14.34 -1.86 -3.05
C ASN A 46 -14.43 -1.73 -1.52
N PHE A 47 -14.18 -0.53 -1.01
CA PHE A 47 -14.33 -0.23 0.40
C PHE A 47 -14.78 1.21 0.63
N SER A 48 -15.38 1.46 1.79
CA SER A 48 -15.74 2.79 2.28
C SER A 48 -15.19 3.02 3.68
N MET A 49 -15.01 4.29 4.01
CA MET A 49 -14.53 4.77 5.30
C MET A 49 -15.45 5.88 5.79
N ASP A 50 -15.93 5.76 7.02
CA ASP A 50 -16.77 6.77 7.64
C ASP A 50 -15.95 7.51 8.69
N PHE A 51 -16.06 8.85 8.68
CA PHE A 51 -15.32 9.73 9.58
C PHE A 51 -16.27 10.55 10.44
N THR A 52 -15.85 10.86 11.67
CA THR A 52 -16.54 11.77 12.57
C THR A 52 -15.65 12.96 12.88
N MET A 53 -16.24 14.15 12.88
CA MET A 53 -15.58 15.43 13.12
C MET A 53 -16.59 16.42 13.69
N SER A 54 -16.11 17.53 14.26
CA SER A 54 -17.01 18.61 14.71
C SER A 54 -17.74 19.25 13.53
N SER A 55 -18.97 19.71 13.74
CA SER A 55 -19.78 20.37 12.70
C SER A 55 -19.13 21.64 12.12
N ASN A 56 -18.23 22.25 12.88
CA ASN A 56 -17.49 23.45 12.50
C ASN A 56 -16.08 23.15 11.98
N TYR A 57 -15.74 21.88 11.74
CA TYR A 57 -14.41 21.49 11.27
C TYR A 57 -14.12 22.13 9.90
N LYS A 58 -13.01 22.86 9.82
CA LYS A 58 -12.52 23.48 8.59
C LYS A 58 -11.07 23.06 8.41
N GLY A 59 -10.82 22.13 7.50
CA GLY A 59 -9.48 21.61 7.26
C GLY A 59 -9.49 20.38 6.37
N HIS A 60 -8.30 19.82 6.15
CA HIS A 60 -8.13 18.55 5.46
C HIS A 60 -8.67 17.40 6.32
N LEU A 61 -9.31 16.42 5.71
CA LEU A 61 -9.87 15.28 6.44
C LEU A 61 -8.80 14.25 6.80
N MET A 62 -7.98 13.89 5.81
CA MET A 62 -6.93 12.89 5.93
C MET A 62 -5.87 13.05 4.85
N ASP A 63 -4.70 12.49 5.11
CA ASP A 63 -3.72 12.13 4.09
C ASP A 63 -3.88 10.67 3.69
N ILE A 64 -3.79 10.38 2.39
CA ILE A 64 -3.83 9.01 1.87
C ILE A 64 -2.66 8.77 0.91
N ALA A 65 -1.92 7.69 1.17
CA ALA A 65 -0.88 7.18 0.29
C ALA A 65 -1.31 5.80 -0.23
N VAL A 66 -1.39 5.68 -1.56
CA VAL A 66 -1.73 4.44 -2.25
C VAL A 66 -0.49 3.94 -2.99
N THR A 67 -0.09 2.73 -2.70
CA THR A 67 1.05 2.06 -3.36
C THR A 67 0.55 0.74 -3.92
N THR A 68 0.97 0.42 -5.15
CA THR A 68 0.60 -0.82 -5.81
C THR A 68 1.86 -1.52 -6.32
N HIS A 69 1.86 -2.85 -6.23
CA HIS A 69 2.91 -3.69 -6.79
C HIS A 69 2.27 -4.70 -7.73
N HIS A 70 2.76 -4.75 -8.96
CA HIS A 70 2.36 -5.76 -9.94
C HIS A 70 3.47 -6.81 -10.04
N LEU A 71 3.32 -7.90 -9.28
CA LEU A 71 4.39 -8.87 -9.03
C LEU A 71 4.45 -10.03 -10.06
N PHE A 72 3.42 -10.20 -10.89
CA PHE A 72 3.30 -11.34 -11.82
C PHE A 72 2.75 -10.89 -13.20
N GLY A 73 3.00 -11.63 -14.29
CA GLY A 73 2.53 -11.29 -15.65
C GLY A 73 3.61 -10.79 -16.64
N ASP A 74 3.28 -10.66 -17.91
CA ASP A 74 4.28 -10.43 -18.98
C ASP A 74 5.07 -9.12 -18.85
N ARG A 75 4.50 -8.13 -18.15
CA ARG A 75 5.12 -6.81 -17.94
C ARG A 75 6.15 -6.75 -16.80
N LYS A 76 6.22 -7.77 -15.94
CA LYS A 76 7.25 -7.82 -14.86
C LYS A 76 8.59 -8.37 -15.33
N ASN A 77 8.65 -8.89 -16.55
CA ASN A 77 9.80 -9.64 -17.02
C ASN A 77 10.37 -8.97 -18.27
N SER A 78 11.37 -8.12 -18.07
CA SER A 78 12.09 -7.51 -19.18
C SER A 78 13.05 -8.52 -19.82
N ARG A 79 13.39 -8.35 -21.11
CA ARG A 79 14.43 -9.19 -21.75
C ARG A 79 15.76 -9.14 -20.98
N PRO A 80 16.27 -7.96 -20.56
CA PRO A 80 17.49 -7.88 -19.76
C PRO A 80 17.42 -8.67 -18.44
N LEU A 81 16.28 -8.62 -17.73
CA LEU A 81 16.12 -9.38 -16.49
C LEU A 81 16.15 -10.89 -16.75
N ASN A 82 15.45 -11.36 -17.77
CA ASN A 82 15.46 -12.77 -18.15
C ASN A 82 16.87 -13.27 -18.52
N ASP A 83 17.62 -12.46 -19.26
CA ASP A 83 18.96 -12.83 -19.70
C ASP A 83 19.96 -12.84 -18.53
N LEU A 84 19.77 -11.98 -17.52
CA LEU A 84 20.51 -12.05 -16.26
C LEU A 84 20.17 -13.33 -15.48
N MET A 85 18.89 -13.68 -15.38
CA MET A 85 18.44 -14.87 -14.63
C MET A 85 19.01 -16.17 -15.20
N LYS A 86 19.19 -16.27 -16.53
CA LYS A 86 19.77 -17.43 -17.20
C LYS A 86 21.26 -17.64 -16.92
N GLN A 87 21.96 -16.64 -16.41
CA GLN A 87 23.40 -16.75 -16.09
C GLN A 87 23.65 -17.47 -14.77
N PHE A 88 22.63 -17.61 -13.91
CA PHE A 88 22.78 -18.28 -12.63
C PHE A 88 22.82 -19.81 -12.79
N PRO A 89 23.67 -20.52 -12.04
CA PRO A 89 23.74 -21.98 -12.08
C PRO A 89 22.43 -22.66 -11.65
N SER A 90 22.19 -23.88 -12.16
CA SER A 90 20.97 -24.66 -11.90
C SER A 90 20.74 -25.05 -10.44
N TRP A 91 21.79 -25.01 -9.59
CA TRP A 91 21.69 -25.29 -8.15
C TRP A 91 21.26 -24.07 -7.33
N THR A 92 21.01 -22.92 -7.95
CA THR A 92 20.61 -21.69 -7.26
C THR A 92 19.09 -21.47 -7.28
N ALA A 93 18.55 -20.95 -6.18
CA ALA A 93 17.17 -20.47 -6.11
C ALA A 93 17.14 -18.94 -6.23
N VAL A 94 17.06 -18.43 -7.46
CA VAL A 94 17.08 -16.99 -7.71
C VAL A 94 15.66 -16.42 -7.63
N GLN A 95 15.41 -15.51 -6.70
CA GLN A 95 14.16 -14.77 -6.60
C GLN A 95 14.37 -13.32 -7.08
N THR A 96 13.55 -12.87 -8.02
CA THR A 96 13.54 -11.48 -8.48
C THR A 96 12.54 -10.68 -7.65
N TRP A 97 12.99 -9.63 -6.98
CA TRP A 97 12.11 -8.66 -6.33
C TRP A 97 12.27 -7.30 -7.02
N THR A 98 11.15 -6.63 -7.31
CA THR A 98 11.19 -5.24 -7.75
C THR A 98 11.60 -4.37 -6.57
N ALA A 99 12.88 -4.02 -6.51
CA ALA A 99 13.35 -2.95 -5.63
C ALA A 99 13.24 -1.62 -6.38
N SER A 100 12.43 -0.70 -5.87
CA SER A 100 12.50 0.71 -6.25
C SER A 100 13.70 1.33 -5.54
N TYR A 101 14.77 1.61 -6.28
CA TYR A 101 15.92 2.37 -5.79
C TYR A 101 15.69 3.85 -6.08
N GLU A 102 15.63 4.65 -5.03
CA GLU A 102 15.54 6.11 -5.11
C GLU A 102 16.91 6.69 -4.75
N SER A 103 17.58 7.34 -5.72
CA SER A 103 18.84 8.05 -5.49
C SER A 103 18.65 9.55 -5.67
N TRP A 104 19.00 10.33 -4.67
CA TRP A 104 19.13 11.78 -4.76
C TRP A 104 20.54 12.11 -5.24
N ILE A 105 20.67 12.93 -6.29
CA ILE A 105 21.93 13.65 -6.53
C ILE A 105 21.88 14.85 -5.58
N ILE A 106 22.76 14.85 -4.58
CA ILE A 106 22.99 15.98 -3.69
C ILE A 106 23.87 16.99 -4.42
#